data_AF-A0A8A3PKM3-F1
#
_entry.id   AF-A0A8A3PKM3-F1
#
_cell.length_a   1.000
_cell.length_b   1.000
_cell.length_c   1.000
_cell.angle_alpha   90.00
_cell.angle_beta   90.00
_cell.angle_gamma   90.00
#
_symmetry.space_group_name_H-M   'P 1'
#
loop_
_entity.id
_entity.type
_entity.pdbx_description
1 polymer ?
#
loop_
_entity_poly.entity_id
_entity_poly.type
_entity_poly.pdbx_seq_one_letter_code
_entity_poly.pdbx_strand_id
1 'polypeptide(L)'
;SGSKTGEPGNDISTSRQPTRTNNVKKKLAHFAIDSKWAAAAKSRKFSRHDTPTWREQSAQRAIILITIFHGRYPKHVWSPAGGWYAQPSNWKANTAIMMTVIVGITAGMWKLSAEREYRTKFPEEGRFFPSRYWSKQIKEHEAEKKKSIADRVVEKVTGN
;
A
#
# COMPACT_ATOMS: atom_id res chain seq x y z
N SER A 1 -49.19 7.17 0.61
CA SER A 1 -48.61 8.46 1.00
C SER A 1 -47.61 8.21 2.12
N GLY A 2 -46.37 8.68 1.99
CA GLY A 2 -45.38 8.63 3.07
C GLY A 2 -44.03 8.07 2.63
N SER A 3 -43.19 8.96 2.11
CA SER A 3 -41.76 8.80 1.88
C SER A 3 -40.95 8.59 3.17
N LYS A 4 -39.75 7.99 3.05
CA LYS A 4 -38.46 8.42 3.67
C LYS A 4 -37.37 7.37 3.39
N THR A 5 -36.48 7.66 2.44
CA THR A 5 -35.08 8.12 2.64
C THR A 5 -34.15 7.00 3.12
N GLY A 6 -33.26 6.58 2.22
CA GLY A 6 -32.17 5.67 2.51
C GLY A 6 -31.06 6.33 3.33
N GLU A 7 -30.43 5.53 4.16
CA GLU A 7 -29.09 5.77 4.70
C GLU A 7 -28.18 4.60 4.30
N PRO A 8 -26.98 4.86 3.78
CA PRO A 8 -25.96 3.83 3.62
C PRO A 8 -25.36 3.51 5.00
N GLY A 9 -25.50 2.25 5.42
CA GLY A 9 -24.88 1.70 6.63
C GLY A 9 -23.36 1.88 6.59
N ASN A 10 -22.89 2.87 7.35
CA ASN A 10 -21.49 3.18 7.55
C ASN A 10 -21.01 2.30 8.70
N ASP A 11 -20.60 1.07 8.41
CA ASP A 11 -20.09 0.11 9.39
C ASP A 11 -18.67 0.51 9.84
N ILE A 12 -18.60 1.61 10.59
CA ILE A 12 -17.42 1.97 11.36
C ILE A 12 -17.44 1.07 12.60
N SER A 13 -16.71 -0.05 12.52
CA SER A 13 -16.36 -0.88 13.68
C SER A 13 -15.56 -0.02 14.67
N THR A 14 -16.27 0.73 15.51
CA THR A 14 -15.69 1.51 16.58
C THR A 14 -15.16 0.52 17.61
N SER A 15 -13.86 0.25 17.56
CA SER A 15 -13.16 -0.47 18.62
C SER A 15 -13.40 0.28 19.93
N ARG A 16 -14.31 -0.26 20.76
CA ARG A 16 -14.71 0.33 22.04
C ARG A 16 -13.48 0.31 22.96
N GLN A 17 -12.76 1.44 23.05
CA GLN A 17 -11.60 1.55 23.94
C GLN A 17 -12.06 1.34 25.39
N PRO A 18 -11.39 0.48 26.17
CA PRO A 18 -11.80 0.22 27.54
C PRO A 18 -11.65 1.49 28.40
N THR A 19 -12.72 1.86 29.09
CA THR A 19 -12.80 3.06 29.93
C THR A 19 -11.81 2.99 31.11
N ARG A 20 -11.31 4.17 31.54
CA ARG A 20 -10.33 4.38 32.64
C ARG A 20 -10.62 3.60 33.92
N THR A 21 -11.89 3.31 34.20
CA THR A 21 -12.38 2.53 35.34
C THR A 21 -11.93 1.06 35.34
N ASN A 22 -11.80 0.44 34.17
CA ASN A 22 -11.39 -0.96 34.03
C ASN A 22 -9.91 -1.16 34.36
N ASN A 23 -9.08 -0.14 34.12
CA ASN A 23 -7.65 -0.18 34.42
C ASN A 23 -7.35 -0.01 35.91
N VAL A 24 -8.19 0.72 36.66
CA VAL A 24 -8.04 0.88 38.12
C VAL A 24 -8.44 -0.41 38.84
N LYS A 25 -9.55 -1.05 38.44
CA LYS A 25 -9.96 -2.35 39.00
C LYS A 25 -8.93 -3.45 38.71
N LYS A 26 -8.34 -3.47 37.51
CA LYS A 26 -7.22 -4.39 37.19
C LYS A 26 -5.95 -4.08 38.00
N LYS A 27 -5.57 -2.81 38.17
CA LYS A 27 -4.42 -2.42 39.01
C LYS A 27 -4.62 -2.82 40.48
N LEU A 28 -5.82 -2.62 41.03
CA LEU A 28 -6.15 -3.02 42.40
C LEU A 28 -6.16 -4.55 42.57
N ALA A 29 -6.64 -5.29 41.57
CA ALA A 29 -6.58 -6.75 41.58
C ALA A 29 -5.14 -7.28 41.55
N HIS A 30 -4.23 -6.67 40.77
CA HIS A 30 -2.81 -7.01 40.78
C HIS A 30 -2.15 -6.68 42.13
N PHE A 31 -2.40 -5.50 42.72
CA PHE A 31 -1.88 -5.15 44.05
C PHE A 31 -2.39 -6.06 45.18
N ALA A 32 -3.64 -6.56 45.08
CA ALA A 32 -4.22 -7.49 46.05
C ALA A 32 -3.67 -8.92 45.93
N ILE A 33 -3.13 -9.30 44.77
CA ILE A 33 -2.42 -10.57 44.58
C ILE A 33 -1.02 -10.48 45.19
N ASP A 34 -0.34 -9.34 45.03
CA ASP A 34 1.01 -9.10 45.58
C ASP A 34 1.02 -8.99 47.12
N SER A 35 -0.04 -8.44 47.74
CA SER A 35 -0.12 -8.31 49.20
C SER A 35 -0.30 -9.65 49.93
N LYS A 36 -0.96 -10.63 49.29
CA LYS A 36 -1.08 -12.00 49.83
C LYS A 36 0.26 -12.74 49.81
N TRP A 37 1.10 -12.49 48.79
CA TRP A 37 2.47 -13.01 48.75
C TRP A 37 3.37 -12.36 49.80
N ALA A 38 3.26 -11.04 50.00
CA ALA A 38 4.01 -10.33 51.05
C ALA A 38 3.62 -10.78 52.47
N ALA A 39 2.33 -11.07 52.70
CA ALA A 39 1.84 -11.61 53.97
C ALA A 39 2.20 -13.11 54.18
N ALA A 40 2.23 -13.90 53.11
CA ALA A 40 2.69 -15.30 53.14
C ALA A 40 4.20 -15.39 53.41
N ALA A 41 5.01 -14.52 52.81
CA ALA A 41 6.45 -14.45 53.03
C ALA A 41 6.83 -14.09 54.48
N LYS A 42 5.93 -13.40 55.21
CA LYS A 42 6.18 -12.97 56.59
C LYS A 42 5.74 -13.98 57.66
N SER A 43 4.95 -15.02 57.31
CA SER A 43 4.20 -15.78 58.32
C SER A 43 4.45 -17.29 58.41
N ARG A 44 5.33 -17.95 57.64
CA ARG A 44 5.76 -19.33 57.96
C ARG A 44 7.03 -19.78 57.23
N LYS A 45 7.85 -20.57 57.94
CA LYS A 45 9.13 -21.19 57.55
C LYS A 45 9.20 -21.54 56.06
N PHE A 46 10.09 -20.87 55.33
CA PHE A 46 10.47 -21.25 53.98
C PHE A 46 11.19 -22.59 54.03
N SER A 47 10.50 -23.67 53.66
CA SER A 47 11.12 -24.99 53.51
C SER A 47 11.82 -25.04 52.17
N ARG A 48 13.01 -25.64 52.11
CA ARG A 48 13.93 -25.64 50.96
C ARG A 48 13.30 -26.23 49.67
N HIS A 49 12.14 -26.87 49.77
CA HIS A 49 11.40 -27.51 48.67
C HIS A 49 10.32 -26.63 48.01
N ASP A 50 10.06 -25.40 48.50
CA ASP A 50 9.08 -24.48 47.90
C ASP A 50 9.75 -23.44 46.95
N THR A 51 10.87 -23.83 46.31
CA THR A 51 11.54 -22.97 45.34
C THR A 51 10.96 -23.21 43.95
N PRO A 52 10.41 -22.19 43.26
CA PRO A 52 9.94 -22.34 41.89
C PRO A 52 11.13 -22.79 41.04
N THR A 53 10.91 -23.85 40.26
CA THR A 53 11.98 -24.44 39.46
C THR A 53 12.54 -23.41 38.48
N TRP A 54 13.77 -23.60 38.02
CA TRP A 54 14.40 -22.66 37.09
C TRP A 54 13.58 -22.47 35.80
N ARG A 55 12.77 -23.47 35.41
CA ARG A 55 11.82 -23.39 34.29
C ARG A 55 10.65 -22.45 34.58
N GLU A 56 10.11 -22.47 35.80
CA GLU A 56 9.00 -21.59 36.22
C GLU A 56 9.46 -20.15 36.40
N GLN A 57 10.64 -19.93 36.99
CA GLN A 57 11.23 -18.59 37.06
C GLN A 57 11.53 -18.02 35.68
N SER A 58 12.04 -18.86 34.76
CA SER A 58 12.26 -18.47 33.36
C SER A 58 10.96 -18.18 32.63
N ALA A 59 9.90 -18.95 32.87
CA ALA A 59 8.58 -18.71 32.29
C ALA A 59 7.97 -17.41 32.81
N GLN A 60 8.03 -17.15 34.12
CA GLN A 60 7.52 -15.91 34.71
C GLN A 60 8.33 -14.69 34.23
N ARG A 61 9.67 -14.81 34.15
CA ARG A 61 10.54 -13.78 33.58
C ARG A 61 10.23 -13.52 32.10
N ALA A 62 10.01 -14.57 31.32
CA ALA A 62 9.63 -14.45 29.92
C ALA A 62 8.27 -13.74 29.77
N ILE A 63 7.28 -14.07 30.58
CA ILE A 63 5.95 -13.41 30.55
C ILE A 63 6.04 -11.92 30.93
N ILE A 64 6.87 -11.58 31.93
CA ILE A 64 7.10 -10.18 32.33
C ILE A 64 7.80 -9.42 31.19
N LEU A 65 8.84 -10.00 30.58
CA LEU A 65 9.54 -9.38 29.45
C LEU A 65 8.62 -9.22 28.23
N ILE A 66 7.84 -10.24 27.90
CA ILE A 66 6.80 -10.19 26.85
C ILE A 66 5.84 -9.04 27.15
N THR A 67 5.31 -8.91 28.36
CA THR A 67 4.33 -7.86 28.67
C THR A 67 4.92 -6.44 28.62
N ILE A 68 6.20 -6.26 28.98
CA ILE A 68 6.90 -4.97 28.92
C ILE A 68 7.27 -4.60 27.47
N PHE A 69 7.64 -5.59 26.64
CA PHE A 69 8.08 -5.39 25.26
C PHE A 69 6.99 -5.61 24.19
N HIS A 70 5.77 -6.04 24.57
CA HIS A 70 4.60 -6.05 23.68
C HIS A 70 4.19 -4.59 23.42
N GLY A 71 4.89 -4.03 22.44
CA GLY A 71 5.03 -2.61 22.16
C GLY A 71 3.70 -1.88 22.04
N ARG A 72 3.59 -0.82 22.84
CA ARG A 72 2.60 0.23 22.62
C ARG A 72 3.08 1.06 21.42
N TYR A 73 2.77 0.61 20.21
CA TYR A 73 3.14 1.34 19.00
C TYR A 73 2.54 2.76 19.05
N PRO A 74 3.35 3.81 18.83
CA PRO A 74 2.88 5.17 18.87
C PRO A 74 1.93 5.42 17.70
N LYS A 75 0.64 5.61 18.01
CA LYS A 75 -0.41 5.79 16.99
C LYS A 75 -0.44 7.18 16.35
N HIS A 76 0.27 8.14 16.94
CA HIS A 76 0.38 9.53 16.49
C HIS A 76 1.77 9.83 15.95
N VAL A 77 2.34 8.87 15.23
CA VAL A 77 3.57 9.08 14.46
C VAL A 77 3.19 8.94 13.00
N TRP A 78 3.32 10.05 12.28
CA TRP A 78 3.13 10.07 10.84
C TRP A 78 4.49 10.01 10.16
N SER A 79 4.58 9.22 9.10
CA SER A 79 5.74 9.16 8.23
C SER A 79 5.25 9.13 6.80
N PRO A 80 5.91 9.83 5.86
CA PRO A 80 5.43 9.95 4.48
C PRO A 80 5.32 8.60 3.76
N ALA A 81 6.14 7.61 4.14
CA ALA A 81 6.10 6.25 3.58
C ALA A 81 5.10 5.30 4.29
N GLY A 82 4.38 5.78 5.31
CA GLY A 82 3.55 4.95 6.18
C GLY A 82 4.26 4.50 7.47
N GLY A 83 3.49 3.93 8.39
CA GLY A 83 3.97 3.44 9.69
C GLY A 83 4.06 1.91 9.77
N TRP A 84 4.30 1.40 10.97
CA TRP A 84 4.39 -0.03 11.24
C TRP A 84 3.04 -0.73 10.93
N TYR A 85 3.06 -1.69 10.00
CA TYR A 85 1.88 -2.40 9.48
C TYR A 85 0.74 -1.49 9.00
N ALA A 86 1.05 -0.50 8.16
CA ALA A 86 0.04 0.36 7.55
C ALA A 86 -0.95 -0.47 6.69
N GLN A 87 -2.20 -0.57 7.14
CA GLN A 87 -3.33 -1.11 6.37
C GLN A 87 -4.36 0.00 6.14
N PRO A 88 -4.11 0.93 5.19
CA PRO A 88 -5.09 1.94 4.85
C PRO A 88 -6.31 1.28 4.22
N SER A 89 -7.51 1.65 4.68
CA SER A 89 -8.78 1.09 4.18
C SER A 89 -8.96 1.27 2.68
N ASN A 90 -8.39 2.33 2.11
CA ASN A 90 -8.60 2.76 0.72
C ASN A 90 -7.39 2.47 -0.19
N TRP A 91 -6.56 1.48 0.15
CA TRP A 91 -5.33 1.19 -0.61
C TRP A 91 -5.57 1.00 -2.12
N LYS A 92 -6.69 0.36 -2.50
CA LYS A 92 -7.04 0.11 -3.91
C LYS A 92 -7.27 1.41 -4.68
N ALA A 93 -8.07 2.32 -4.11
CA ALA A 93 -8.37 3.59 -4.74
C ALA A 93 -7.13 4.47 -4.85
N ASN A 94 -6.31 4.54 -3.79
CA ASN A 94 -5.09 5.34 -3.77
C ASN A 94 -4.08 4.83 -4.83
N THR A 95 -3.91 3.51 -4.95
CA THR A 95 -3.05 2.93 -5.99
C THR A 95 -3.61 3.17 -7.39
N ALA A 96 -4.93 3.07 -7.58
CA ALA A 96 -5.55 3.34 -8.88
C ALA A 96 -5.33 4.79 -9.33
N ILE A 97 -5.45 5.76 -8.41
CA ILE A 97 -5.17 7.17 -8.69
C ILE A 97 -3.69 7.35 -9.07
N MET A 98 -2.76 6.81 -8.27
CA MET A 98 -1.33 6.93 -8.56
C MET A 98 -0.95 6.29 -9.90
N MET A 99 -1.50 5.11 -10.20
CA MET A 99 -1.31 4.45 -11.49
C MET A 99 -1.84 5.30 -12.65
N THR A 100 -3.01 5.93 -12.49
CA THR A 100 -3.58 6.83 -13.50
C THR A 100 -2.67 8.02 -13.76
N VAL A 101 -2.13 8.64 -12.70
CA VAL A 101 -1.20 9.76 -12.82
C VAL A 101 0.08 9.34 -13.54
N ILE A 102 0.68 8.20 -13.16
CA ILE A 102 1.89 7.67 -13.80
C ILE A 102 1.65 7.44 -15.29
N VAL A 103 0.58 6.72 -15.63
CA VAL A 103 0.22 6.43 -17.04
C VAL A 103 -0.02 7.73 -17.82
N GLY A 104 -0.71 8.70 -17.23
CA GLY A 104 -0.96 10.00 -17.86
C GLY A 104 0.33 10.75 -18.19
N ILE A 105 1.26 10.83 -17.23
CA ILE A 105 2.56 11.49 -17.44
C ILE A 105 3.39 10.73 -18.48
N THR A 106 3.48 9.41 -18.37
CA THR A 106 4.24 8.58 -19.32
C THR A 106 3.69 8.70 -20.74
N ALA A 107 2.37 8.66 -20.92
CA ALA A 107 1.74 8.83 -22.24
C ALA A 107 1.99 10.22 -22.83
N GLY A 108 1.89 11.27 -22.01
CA GLY A 108 2.18 12.65 -22.42
C GLY A 108 3.65 12.82 -22.86
N MET A 109 4.59 12.30 -22.06
CA MET A 109 6.01 12.33 -22.38
C MET A 109 6.33 11.52 -23.64
N TRP A 110 5.70 10.35 -23.81
CA TRP A 110 5.88 9.52 -25.00
C TRP A 110 5.39 10.26 -26.25
N LYS A 111 4.18 10.84 -26.23
CA LYS A 111 3.65 11.64 -27.35
C LYS A 111 4.58 12.80 -27.70
N LEU A 112 5.06 13.52 -26.69
CA LEU A 112 5.99 14.63 -26.89
C LEU A 112 7.33 14.18 -27.47
N SER A 113 7.86 13.06 -26.99
CA SER A 113 9.10 12.46 -27.49
C SER A 113 8.95 12.00 -28.94
N ALA A 114 7.84 11.34 -29.29
CA ALA A 114 7.57 10.86 -30.63
C ALA A 114 7.37 12.01 -31.66
N GLU A 115 6.86 13.15 -31.22
CA GLU A 115 6.74 14.36 -32.06
C GLU A 115 8.07 15.09 -32.26
N ARG A 116 8.98 14.99 -31.28
CA ARG A 116 10.31 15.61 -31.34
C ARG A 116 11.37 14.74 -31.99
N GLU A 117 11.08 13.47 -32.27
CA GLU A 117 12.00 12.58 -32.95
C GLU A 117 12.24 13.06 -34.39
N TYR A 118 13.48 13.47 -34.69
CA TYR A 118 13.94 13.79 -36.04
C TYR A 118 14.99 12.77 -36.48
N ARG A 119 14.86 12.28 -37.72
CA ARG A 119 15.68 11.26 -38.33
C ARG A 119 16.21 11.74 -39.67
N THR A 120 17.53 11.74 -39.84
CA THR A 120 18.20 12.16 -41.08
C THR A 120 18.12 11.11 -42.19
N LYS A 121 18.12 9.83 -41.83
CA LYS A 121 18.06 8.70 -42.76
C LYS A 121 16.84 7.83 -42.51
N PHE A 122 15.97 7.69 -43.51
CA PHE A 122 14.82 6.79 -43.42
C PHE A 122 15.23 5.32 -43.49
N PRO A 123 14.53 4.43 -42.76
CA PRO A 123 14.76 2.98 -42.83
C PRO A 123 14.34 2.41 -44.18
N GLU A 124 14.95 1.26 -44.53
CA GLU A 124 14.64 0.51 -45.76
C GLU A 124 13.19 0.00 -45.78
N GLU A 125 12.62 -0.07 -46.98
CA GLU A 125 11.27 -0.57 -47.20
C GLU A 125 11.22 -2.07 -46.87
N GLY A 126 10.22 -2.50 -46.09
CA GLY A 126 10.03 -3.92 -45.70
C GLY A 126 10.70 -4.36 -44.40
N ARG A 127 11.63 -3.58 -43.81
CA ARG A 127 12.26 -3.95 -42.53
C ARG A 127 11.36 -3.65 -41.32
N PHE A 128 11.18 -4.59 -40.39
CA PHE A 128 10.42 -4.35 -39.16
C PHE A 128 11.22 -3.50 -38.15
N PHE A 129 10.58 -2.48 -37.59
CA PHE A 129 11.07 -1.75 -36.43
C PHE A 129 9.87 -1.16 -35.66
N PRO A 130 9.89 -1.18 -34.33
CA PRO A 130 8.71 -0.87 -33.54
C PRO A 130 8.35 0.62 -33.58
N SER A 131 9.32 1.52 -33.73
CA SER A 131 9.05 2.96 -33.78
C SER A 131 8.26 3.41 -35.01
N ARG A 132 8.12 2.55 -36.03
CA ARG A 132 7.29 2.80 -37.22
C ARG A 132 5.86 3.20 -36.88
N TYR A 133 5.31 2.68 -35.79
CA TYR A 133 3.92 2.88 -35.41
C TYR A 133 3.65 4.24 -34.74
N TRP A 134 4.67 4.88 -34.16
CA TRP A 134 4.49 6.11 -33.37
C TRP A 134 5.36 7.29 -33.81
N SER A 135 6.50 7.08 -34.48
CA SER A 135 7.34 8.18 -34.97
C SER A 135 6.62 8.99 -36.05
N LYS A 136 6.42 10.30 -35.81
CA LYS A 136 5.67 11.20 -36.70
C LYS A 136 6.26 11.23 -38.13
N GLN A 137 7.57 11.47 -38.21
CA GLN A 137 8.28 11.62 -39.50
C GLN A 137 8.15 10.38 -40.40
N ILE A 138 8.14 9.18 -39.81
CA ILE A 138 8.04 7.91 -40.56
C ILE A 138 6.62 7.73 -41.10
N LYS A 139 5.60 8.02 -40.29
CA LYS A 139 4.19 7.92 -40.70
C LYS A 139 3.86 8.87 -41.85
N GLU A 140 4.38 10.10 -41.79
CA GLU A 140 4.19 11.12 -42.83
C GLU A 140 4.88 10.70 -44.13
N HIS A 141 6.16 10.32 -44.07
CA HIS A 141 6.93 9.85 -45.23
C HIS A 141 6.31 8.62 -45.92
N GLU A 142 5.84 7.64 -45.14
CA GLU A 142 5.19 6.44 -45.68
C GLU A 142 3.79 6.74 -46.26
N ALA A 143 3.06 7.71 -45.70
CA ALA A 143 1.78 8.16 -46.25
C ALA A 143 1.96 8.89 -47.59
N GLU A 144 2.97 9.77 -47.69
CA GLU A 144 3.31 10.48 -48.92
C GLU A 144 3.75 9.53 -50.03
N LYS A 145 4.62 8.57 -49.72
CA LYS A 145 5.01 7.52 -50.68
C LYS A 145 3.81 6.75 -51.21
N LYS A 146 2.90 6.32 -50.33
CA LYS A 146 1.68 5.60 -50.73
C LYS A 146 0.78 6.44 -51.65
N LYS A 147 0.59 7.72 -51.33
CA LYS A 147 -0.16 8.66 -52.19
C LYS A 147 0.49 8.79 -53.57
N SER A 148 1.81 9.03 -53.63
CA SER A 148 2.54 9.16 -54.89
C SER A 148 2.47 7.90 -55.77
N ILE A 149 2.37 6.72 -55.16
CA ILE A 149 2.23 5.45 -55.88
C ILE A 149 0.79 5.34 -56.39
N ALA A 150 -0.20 5.65 -55.55
CA ALA A 150 -1.61 5.65 -55.95
C ALA A 150 -1.85 6.61 -57.12
N ASP A 151 -1.33 7.83 -57.05
CA ASP A 151 -1.50 8.83 -58.11
C ASP A 151 -0.87 8.36 -59.43
N ARG A 152 0.36 7.81 -59.37
CA ARG A 152 1.03 7.22 -60.56
C ARG A 152 0.29 6.01 -61.13
N VAL A 153 -0.36 5.22 -60.29
CA VAL A 153 -1.18 4.09 -60.74
C VAL A 153 -2.45 4.61 -61.40
N VAL A 154 -3.10 5.62 -60.81
CA VAL A 154 -4.28 6.28 -61.38
C VAL A 154 -3.94 6.87 -62.75
N GLU A 155 -2.88 7.66 -62.86
CA GLU A 155 -2.41 8.25 -64.13
C GLU A 155 -2.26 7.20 -65.23
N LYS A 156 -1.56 6.09 -64.94
CA LYS A 156 -1.39 4.96 -65.87
C LYS A 156 -2.71 4.30 -66.27
N VAL A 157 -3.68 4.23 -65.36
CA VAL A 157 -5.00 3.62 -65.62
C VAL A 157 -5.90 4.56 -66.42
N THR A 158 -5.83 5.86 -66.15
CA THR A 158 -6.67 6.88 -66.80
C THR A 158 -6.18 7.29 -68.19
N GLY A 159 -4.97 6.90 -68.58
CA GLY A 159 -4.48 7.02 -69.96
C GLY A 159 -4.29 8.46 -70.44
N ASN A 160 -3.86 9.37 -69.54
CA ASN A 160 -3.42 10.71 -69.90
C ASN A 160 -1.89 10.75 -70.06
#